data_AF-A0A7Y1UUH9-F1
#
_entry.id   AF-A0A7Y1UUH9-F1
#
_cell.length_a   1.000
_cell.length_b   1.000
_cell.length_c   1.000
_cell.angle_alpha   90.00
_cell.angle_beta   90.00
_cell.angle_gamma   90.00
#
_symmetry.space_group_name_H-M   'P 1'
#
loop_
_entity.id
_entity.type
_entity.pdbx_description
1 polymer ?
#
loop_
_entity_poly.entity_id
_entity_poly.type
_entity_poly.pdbx_seq_one_letter_code
_entity_poly.pdbx_strand_id
1 'polypeptide(L)'
;MQKPLSDRLVENDFEQVRRGYDPIAVNGFLTKLSEQARKLEAEVANVNARNNALERRLKDNESNKSQVSAAFVAAADAKQALLADAERQAKRIMDKAKDQADKLGGPHVEIEQSRREVGDMLLQAQRKVNAAEEEAARILETAKSQADDLTARSRTQALSAVTESKTEAERLLAEAENEYRRVSLMLRGLKSAVRDMIEHGEASHDEIAVVLSETDSVTGGTVAL
;
A
#
# COMPACT_ATOMS: atom_id res chain seq x y z
N MET A 1 25.67 1.63 9.92
CA MET A 1 24.51 0.72 9.79
C MET A 1 24.74 -0.44 10.73
N GLN A 2 23.81 -0.72 11.65
CA GLN A 2 23.88 -1.95 12.44
C GLN A 2 23.72 -3.14 11.48
N LYS A 3 24.57 -4.17 11.62
CA LYS A 3 24.40 -5.42 10.88
C LYS A 3 23.04 -6.05 11.23
N PRO A 4 22.36 -6.70 10.27
CA PRO A 4 21.13 -7.43 10.54
C PRO A 4 21.37 -8.51 11.61
N LEU A 5 20.34 -8.79 12.40
CA LEU A 5 20.35 -9.75 13.47
C LEU A 5 20.70 -11.15 12.95
N SER A 6 20.25 -11.50 11.74
CA SER A 6 20.59 -12.78 11.09
C SER A 6 22.10 -13.00 11.00
N ASP A 7 22.86 -11.96 10.64
CA ASP A 7 24.29 -12.05 10.39
C ASP A 7 25.06 -12.10 11.72
N ARG A 8 24.57 -11.37 12.73
CA ARG A 8 25.16 -11.35 14.07
C ARG A 8 25.00 -12.70 14.80
N LEU A 9 23.95 -13.46 14.49
CA LEU A 9 23.71 -14.76 15.11
C LEU A 9 24.67 -15.85 14.62
N VAL A 10 25.16 -15.73 13.39
CA VAL A 10 26.10 -16.68 12.78
C VAL A 10 27.55 -16.32 13.12
N GLU A 11 27.86 -15.05 13.35
CA GLU A 11 29.20 -14.56 13.70
C GLU A 11 29.58 -14.72 15.18
N ASN A 12 28.69 -15.23 16.04
CA ASN A 12 28.96 -15.34 17.48
C ASN A 12 29.75 -16.62 17.82
N ASP A 13 30.96 -16.44 18.33
CA ASP A 13 31.77 -17.49 18.94
C ASP A 13 31.48 -17.59 20.45
N PHE A 14 31.37 -18.83 20.95
CA PHE A 14 31.13 -19.12 22.37
C PHE A 14 32.37 -19.75 23.02
N GLU A 15 32.67 -19.36 24.25
CA GLU A 15 33.74 -19.97 25.04
C GLU A 15 33.40 -21.43 25.40
N GLN A 16 34.34 -22.35 25.21
CA GLN A 16 34.15 -23.76 25.52
C GLN A 16 34.48 -24.07 26.99
N VAL A 17 33.54 -24.71 27.69
CA VAL A 17 33.66 -25.08 29.11
C VAL A 17 33.51 -26.59 29.29
N ARG A 18 34.16 -27.15 30.32
CA ARG A 18 34.36 -28.60 30.56
C ARG A 18 33.09 -29.45 30.71
N ARG A 19 31.91 -28.82 30.77
CA ARG A 19 30.55 -29.44 30.74
C ARG A 19 29.55 -28.56 29.96
N GLY A 20 30.00 -27.99 28.84
CA GLY A 20 29.19 -27.09 28.01
C GLY A 20 28.16 -27.81 27.14
N TYR A 21 27.37 -27.01 26.41
CA TYR A 21 26.46 -27.50 25.38
C TYR A 21 27.23 -28.08 24.19
N ASP A 22 26.65 -29.06 23.49
CA ASP A 22 27.21 -29.61 22.26
C ASP A 22 27.32 -28.52 21.17
N PRO A 23 28.54 -28.19 20.70
CA PRO A 23 28.75 -27.16 19.68
C PRO A 23 27.98 -27.42 18.38
N ILE A 24 27.81 -28.68 17.99
CA ILE A 24 27.11 -29.04 16.74
C ILE A 24 25.61 -28.71 16.88
N ALA A 25 25.00 -29.10 17.99
CA ALA A 25 23.60 -28.79 18.28
C ALA A 25 23.35 -27.27 18.40
N VAL A 26 24.26 -26.53 19.04
CA VAL A 26 24.18 -25.07 19.17
C VAL A 26 24.28 -24.39 17.80
N ASN A 27 25.26 -24.77 16.97
CA ASN A 27 25.41 -24.21 15.63
C ASN A 27 24.20 -24.49 14.73
N GLY A 28 23.63 -25.70 14.82
CA GLY A 28 22.40 -26.06 14.10
C GLY A 28 21.18 -25.24 14.55
N PHE A 29 21.09 -24.93 15.84
CA PHE A 29 20.04 -24.05 16.36
C PHE A 29 20.23 -22.60 15.91
N LEU A 30 21.46 -22.06 16.00
CA LEU A 30 21.78 -20.71 15.55
C LEU A 30 21.53 -20.51 14.06
N THR A 31 21.79 -21.54 13.25
CA THR A 31 21.47 -21.53 11.80
C THR A 31 19.97 -21.42 11.57
N LYS A 32 19.13 -22.19 12.28
CA LYS A 32 17.67 -22.07 12.17
C LYS A 32 17.16 -20.72 12.67
N LEU A 33 17.76 -20.20 13.75
CA LEU A 33 17.39 -18.91 14.31
C LEU A 33 17.78 -17.76 13.37
N SER A 34 18.93 -17.85 12.69
CA SER A 34 19.34 -16.84 11.71
C SER A 34 18.46 -16.86 10.46
N GLU A 35 18.02 -18.04 10.00
CA GLU A 35 17.02 -18.16 8.93
C GLU A 35 15.68 -17.51 9.30
N GLN A 36 15.18 -17.76 10.52
CA GLN A 36 13.96 -17.12 11.01
C GLN A 36 14.11 -15.61 11.17
N ALA A 37 15.24 -15.15 11.71
CA ALA A 37 15.55 -13.73 11.84
C ALA A 37 15.57 -13.06 10.45
N ARG A 38 16.20 -13.69 9.46
CA ARG A 38 16.25 -13.18 8.08
C ARG A 38 14.87 -13.08 7.44
N LYS A 39 13.99 -14.06 7.69
CA LYS A 39 12.60 -14.04 7.22
C LYS A 39 11.81 -12.87 7.84
N LEU A 40 11.91 -12.69 9.15
CA LEU A 40 11.27 -11.58 9.87
C LEU A 40 11.81 -10.22 9.43
N GLU A 41 13.11 -10.09 9.22
CA GLU A 41 13.73 -8.85 8.72
C GLU A 41 13.25 -8.50 7.32
N ALA A 42 13.13 -9.48 6.43
CA ALA A 42 12.57 -9.29 5.11
C ALA A 42 11.09 -8.86 5.16
N GLU A 43 10.31 -9.44 6.06
CA GLU A 43 8.91 -9.06 6.28
C GLU A 43 8.79 -7.63 6.81
N VAL A 44 9.57 -7.26 7.82
CA VAL A 44 9.62 -5.90 8.36
C VAL A 44 10.04 -4.89 7.27
N ALA A 45 11.04 -5.22 6.46
CA ALA A 45 11.46 -4.37 5.35
C ALA A 45 10.33 -4.17 4.33
N ASN A 46 9.60 -5.24 3.99
CA ASN A 46 8.48 -5.18 3.05
C ASN A 46 7.30 -4.35 3.61
N VAL A 47 6.92 -4.58 4.87
CA VAL A 47 5.86 -3.81 5.54
C VAL A 47 6.24 -2.33 5.63
N ASN A 48 7.48 -2.01 5.96
CA ASN A 48 7.97 -0.63 5.99
C ASN A 48 7.94 0.02 4.60
N ALA A 49 8.35 -0.70 3.56
CA ALA A 49 8.25 -0.21 2.19
C ALA A 49 6.78 0.07 1.79
N ARG A 50 5.86 -0.81 2.18
CA ARG A 50 4.42 -0.64 1.93
C ARG A 50 3.84 0.54 2.71
N ASN A 51 4.19 0.71 3.98
CA ASN A 51 3.76 1.86 4.78
C ASN A 51 4.26 3.17 4.18
N ASN A 52 5.55 3.26 3.83
CA ASN A 52 6.11 4.45 3.18
C ASN A 52 5.40 4.77 1.86
N ALA A 53 5.03 3.76 1.07
CA ALA A 53 4.28 3.95 -0.16
C ALA A 53 2.84 4.44 0.09
N LEU A 54 2.18 3.92 1.13
CA LEU A 54 0.83 4.34 1.54
C LEU A 54 0.84 5.77 2.08
N GLU A 55 1.82 6.14 2.92
CA GLU A 55 1.98 7.50 3.44
C GLU A 55 2.18 8.52 2.31
N ARG A 56 3.01 8.19 1.30
CA ARG A 56 3.17 9.04 0.11
C ARG A 56 1.86 9.23 -0.63
N ARG A 57 1.11 8.14 -0.86
CA ARG A 57 -0.21 8.20 -1.52
C ARG A 57 -1.22 9.03 -0.74
N LEU A 58 -1.23 8.93 0.59
CA LEU A 58 -2.10 9.73 1.44
C LEU A 58 -1.77 11.22 1.33
N LYS A 59 -0.48 11.57 1.40
CA LYS A 59 -0.01 12.94 1.26
C LYS A 59 -0.36 13.53 -0.12
N ASP A 60 -0.19 12.76 -1.19
CA ASP A 60 -0.57 13.18 -2.54
C ASP A 60 -2.09 13.39 -2.66
N ASN A 61 -2.89 12.52 -2.03
CA ASN A 61 -4.35 12.64 -2.02
C ASN A 61 -4.81 13.88 -1.25
N GLU A 62 -4.20 14.18 -0.10
CA GLU A 62 -4.45 15.39 0.67
C GLU A 62 -4.08 16.65 -0.12
N SER A 63 -2.93 16.65 -0.80
CA SER A 63 -2.53 17.74 -1.70
C SER A 63 -3.57 17.94 -2.81
N ASN A 64 -3.98 16.86 -3.48
CA ASN A 64 -4.99 16.95 -4.53
C ASN A 64 -6.34 17.47 -4.01
N LYS A 65 -6.79 17.03 -2.83
CA LYS A 65 -8.02 17.54 -2.19
C LYS A 65 -7.94 19.03 -1.91
N SER A 66 -6.81 19.50 -1.37
CA SER A 66 -6.62 20.94 -1.09
C SER A 66 -6.60 21.77 -2.38
N GLN A 67 -5.96 21.29 -3.45
CA GLN A 67 -5.97 21.96 -4.76
C GLN A 67 -7.38 22.02 -5.36
N VAL A 68 -8.12 20.90 -5.31
CA VAL A 68 -9.51 20.85 -5.79
C VAL A 68 -10.38 21.81 -4.98
N SER A 69 -10.26 21.81 -3.65
CA SER A 69 -11.00 22.74 -2.78
C SER A 69 -10.67 24.20 -3.11
N ALA A 70 -9.40 24.54 -3.33
CA ALA A 70 -8.99 25.89 -3.71
C ALA A 70 -9.55 26.30 -5.08
N ALA A 71 -9.55 25.38 -6.06
CA ALA A 71 -10.13 25.62 -7.38
C ALA A 71 -11.64 25.87 -7.30
N PHE A 72 -12.37 25.12 -6.45
CA PHE A 72 -13.79 25.35 -6.23
C PHE A 72 -14.10 26.72 -5.62
N VAL A 73 -13.32 27.14 -4.62
CA VAL A 73 -13.47 28.47 -4.01
C VAL A 73 -13.18 29.56 -5.05
N ALA A 74 -12.08 29.45 -5.79
CA ALA A 74 -11.73 30.41 -6.84
C ALA A 74 -12.81 30.49 -7.94
N ALA A 75 -13.42 29.36 -8.32
CA ALA A 75 -14.52 29.33 -9.27
C ALA A 75 -15.80 29.99 -8.71
N ALA A 76 -16.09 29.81 -7.43
CA ALA A 76 -17.21 30.47 -6.76
C ALA A 76 -17.02 32.00 -6.69
N ASP A 77 -15.81 32.46 -6.35
CA ASP A 77 -15.46 33.88 -6.31
C ASP A 77 -15.54 34.50 -7.71
N ALA A 78 -15.02 33.82 -8.73
CA ALA A 78 -15.11 34.26 -10.12
C ALA A 78 -16.58 34.39 -10.58
N LYS A 79 -17.43 33.43 -10.20
CA LYS A 79 -18.87 33.49 -10.48
C LYS A 79 -19.53 34.69 -9.81
N GLN A 80 -19.24 34.95 -8.54
CA GLN A 80 -19.77 36.12 -7.83
C GLN A 80 -19.33 37.44 -8.47
N ALA A 81 -18.05 37.54 -8.86
CA ALA A 81 -17.53 38.71 -9.54
C ALA A 81 -18.22 38.97 -10.89
N LEU A 82 -18.49 37.92 -11.67
CA LEU A 82 -19.23 38.01 -12.93
C LEU A 82 -20.68 38.47 -12.72
N LEU A 83 -21.36 37.95 -11.70
CA LEU A 83 -22.72 38.39 -11.34
C LEU A 83 -22.74 39.87 -10.95
N ALA A 84 -21.80 40.29 -10.09
CA ALA A 84 -21.69 41.68 -9.68
C ALA A 84 -21.36 42.61 -10.87
N ASP A 85 -20.55 42.17 -11.83
CA ASP A 85 -20.27 42.98 -13.02
C ASP A 85 -21.49 43.08 -13.94
N ALA A 86 -22.22 41.97 -14.14
CA ALA A 86 -23.46 41.95 -14.89
C ALA A 86 -24.52 42.90 -14.27
N GLU A 87 -24.67 42.89 -12.94
CA GLU A 87 -25.56 43.81 -12.24
C GLU A 87 -25.15 45.28 -12.42
N ARG A 88 -23.85 45.59 -12.33
CA ARG A 88 -23.34 46.95 -12.58
C ARG A 88 -23.55 47.39 -14.02
N GLN A 89 -23.43 46.49 -15.00
CA GLN A 89 -23.71 46.79 -16.39
C GLN A 89 -25.20 47.02 -16.61
N ALA A 90 -26.06 46.16 -16.08
CA ALA A 90 -27.51 46.30 -16.15
C ALA A 90 -27.97 47.64 -15.54
N LYS A 91 -27.46 48.01 -14.36
CA LYS A 91 -27.76 49.29 -13.73
C LYS A 91 -27.30 50.48 -14.57
N ARG A 92 -26.08 50.44 -15.13
CA ARG A 92 -25.58 51.49 -16.03
C ARG A 92 -26.44 51.65 -17.28
N ILE A 93 -26.95 50.55 -17.83
CA ILE A 93 -27.85 50.59 -18.99
C ILE A 93 -29.19 51.21 -18.59
N MET A 94 -29.77 50.82 -17.45
CA MET A 94 -31.01 51.40 -16.94
C MET A 94 -30.88 52.90 -16.66
N ASP A 95 -29.80 53.32 -16.01
CA ASP A 95 -29.54 54.74 -15.71
C ASP A 95 -29.40 55.56 -17.01
N LYS A 96 -28.67 55.05 -18.01
CA LYS A 96 -28.56 55.69 -19.34
C LYS A 96 -29.90 55.78 -20.06
N ALA A 97 -30.69 54.71 -20.03
CA ALA A 97 -32.02 54.68 -20.65
C ALA A 97 -32.96 55.67 -19.97
N LYS A 98 -32.88 55.82 -18.64
CA LYS A 98 -33.65 56.80 -17.88
C LYS A 98 -33.23 58.23 -18.21
N ASP A 99 -31.92 58.51 -18.21
CA ASP A 99 -31.39 59.83 -18.59
C ASP A 99 -31.77 60.20 -20.04
N GLN A 100 -31.78 59.23 -20.97
CA GLN A 100 -32.25 59.46 -22.34
C GLN A 100 -33.76 59.70 -22.36
N ALA A 101 -34.57 58.91 -21.65
CA ALA A 101 -36.01 59.12 -21.56
C ALA A 101 -36.37 60.50 -20.96
N ASP A 102 -35.65 60.95 -19.92
CA ASP A 102 -35.85 62.25 -19.28
C ASP A 102 -35.41 63.42 -20.19
N LYS A 103 -34.36 63.23 -21.01
CA LYS A 103 -33.95 64.20 -22.05
C LYS A 103 -34.93 64.26 -23.21
N LEU A 104 -35.62 63.15 -23.50
CA LEU A 104 -36.60 62.99 -24.57
C LEU A 104 -38.02 63.42 -24.14
N GLY A 105 -38.12 64.48 -23.34
CA GLY A 105 -39.38 65.19 -23.01
C GLY A 105 -40.18 65.75 -24.20
N GLY A 106 -39.93 65.24 -25.41
CA GLY A 106 -40.75 65.21 -26.64
C GLY A 106 -39.87 64.81 -27.84
N PRO A 107 -40.38 64.27 -28.97
CA PRO A 107 -41.62 63.53 -29.25
C PRO A 107 -41.38 61.99 -29.31
N HIS A 108 -42.46 61.21 -29.21
CA HIS A 108 -42.57 59.74 -29.07
C HIS A 108 -41.61 58.78 -29.84
N VAL A 109 -40.88 59.22 -30.87
CA VAL A 109 -40.13 58.33 -31.77
C VAL A 109 -38.77 57.90 -31.20
N GLU A 110 -38.06 58.79 -30.49
CA GLU A 110 -36.74 58.47 -29.92
C GLU A 110 -36.86 57.59 -28.66
N ILE A 111 -37.96 57.71 -27.91
CA ILE A 111 -38.29 56.82 -26.78
C ILE A 111 -38.56 55.39 -27.26
N GLU A 112 -39.26 55.24 -28.39
CA GLU A 112 -39.52 53.94 -29.02
C GLU A 112 -38.23 53.28 -29.52
N GLN A 113 -37.32 54.05 -30.12
CA GLN A 113 -36.00 53.53 -30.53
C GLN A 113 -35.16 53.09 -29.33
N SER A 114 -35.08 53.92 -28.29
CA SER A 114 -34.32 53.60 -27.07
C SER A 114 -34.92 52.39 -26.33
N ARG A 115 -36.26 52.24 -26.32
CA ARG A 115 -36.92 51.02 -25.81
C ARG A 115 -36.57 49.77 -26.61
N ARG A 116 -36.47 49.87 -27.94
CA ARG A 116 -36.04 48.73 -28.78
C ARG A 116 -34.61 48.33 -28.50
N GLU A 117 -33.69 49.30 -28.38
CA GLU A 117 -32.29 49.02 -28.06
C GLU A 117 -32.13 48.35 -26.68
N VAL A 118 -32.89 48.80 -25.68
CA VAL A 118 -32.92 48.16 -24.35
C VAL A 118 -33.51 46.75 -24.44
N GLY A 119 -34.58 46.57 -25.22
CA GLY A 119 -35.17 45.25 -25.47
C GLY A 119 -34.18 44.28 -26.13
N ASP A 120 -33.44 44.74 -27.14
CA ASP A 120 -32.41 43.96 -27.82
C ASP A 120 -31.24 43.63 -26.88
N MET A 121 -30.81 44.57 -26.04
CA MET A 121 -29.78 44.34 -25.02
C MET A 121 -30.23 43.32 -23.97
N LEU A 122 -31.48 43.41 -23.48
CA LEU A 122 -32.04 42.43 -22.55
C LEU A 122 -32.13 41.04 -23.20
N LEU A 123 -32.53 40.98 -24.47
CA LEU A 123 -32.58 39.72 -25.22
C LEU A 123 -31.18 39.12 -25.38
N GLN A 124 -30.16 39.94 -25.69
CA GLN A 124 -28.78 39.49 -25.76
C GLN A 124 -28.23 39.04 -24.41
N ALA A 125 -28.54 39.76 -23.33
CA ALA A 125 -28.17 39.38 -21.97
C ALA A 125 -28.81 38.03 -21.59
N GLN A 126 -30.10 37.85 -21.88
CA GLN A 126 -30.81 36.60 -21.64
C GLN A 126 -30.19 35.44 -22.43
N ARG A 127 -29.82 35.66 -23.69
CA ARG A 127 -29.13 34.64 -24.50
C ARG A 127 -27.78 34.25 -23.89
N LYS A 128 -27.01 35.21 -23.38
CA LYS A 128 -25.73 34.95 -22.71
C LYS A 128 -25.93 34.16 -21.41
N VAL A 129 -26.95 34.49 -20.62
CA VAL A 129 -27.30 33.75 -19.40
C VAL A 129 -27.67 32.31 -19.74
N ASN A 130 -28.58 32.10 -20.71
CA ASN A 130 -28.98 30.77 -21.13
C ASN A 130 -27.78 29.95 -21.66
N ALA A 131 -26.90 30.56 -22.45
CA ALA A 131 -25.70 29.89 -22.96
C ALA A 131 -24.74 29.49 -21.82
N ALA A 132 -24.55 30.37 -20.82
CA ALA A 132 -23.74 30.07 -19.65
C ALA A 132 -24.35 28.98 -18.77
N GLU A 133 -25.67 28.94 -18.64
CA GLU A 133 -26.38 27.86 -17.93
C GLU A 133 -26.23 26.51 -18.64
N GLU A 134 -26.36 26.48 -19.97
CA GLU A 134 -26.11 25.27 -20.75
C GLU A 134 -24.66 24.79 -20.65
N GLU A 135 -23.69 25.70 -20.68
CA GLU A 135 -22.27 25.36 -20.53
C GLU A 135 -21.98 24.83 -19.12
N ALA A 136 -22.53 25.47 -18.09
CA ALA A 136 -22.43 24.99 -16.71
C ALA A 136 -23.05 23.59 -16.54
N ALA A 137 -24.21 23.33 -17.17
CA ALA A 137 -24.85 22.02 -17.16
C ALA A 137 -23.97 20.96 -17.84
N ARG A 138 -23.33 21.28 -18.97
CA ARG A 138 -22.39 20.37 -19.66
C ARG A 138 -21.15 20.07 -18.82
N ILE A 139 -20.59 21.07 -18.15
CA ILE A 139 -19.45 20.90 -17.25
C ILE A 139 -19.82 19.98 -16.08
N LEU A 140 -20.98 20.21 -15.45
CA LEU A 140 -21.48 19.36 -14.37
C LEU A 140 -21.70 17.91 -14.81
N GLU A 141 -22.28 17.70 -15.98
CA GLU A 141 -22.50 16.36 -16.52
C GLU A 141 -21.16 15.64 -16.82
N THR A 142 -20.21 16.36 -17.41
CA THR A 142 -18.86 15.83 -17.68
C THR A 142 -18.16 15.47 -16.37
N ALA A 143 -18.24 16.33 -15.35
CA ALA A 143 -17.65 16.08 -14.04
C ALA A 143 -18.28 14.87 -13.34
N LYS A 144 -19.61 14.71 -13.43
CA LYS A 144 -20.31 13.52 -12.92
C LYS A 144 -19.85 12.25 -13.61
N SER A 145 -19.84 12.25 -14.94
CA SER A 145 -19.37 11.10 -15.72
C SER A 145 -17.93 10.72 -15.37
N GLN A 146 -17.04 11.70 -15.23
CA GLN A 146 -15.64 11.45 -14.81
C GLN A 146 -15.54 10.91 -13.39
N ALA A 147 -16.38 11.37 -12.46
CA ALA A 147 -16.43 10.88 -11.09
C ALA A 147 -16.94 9.43 -11.02
N ASP A 148 -17.96 9.09 -11.81
CA ASP A 148 -18.48 7.73 -11.92
C ASP A 148 -17.44 6.79 -12.52
N ASP A 149 -16.76 7.21 -13.59
CA ASP A 149 -15.65 6.49 -14.21
C ASP A 149 -14.51 6.22 -13.21
N LEU A 150 -14.12 7.24 -12.44
CA LEU A 150 -13.07 7.11 -11.44
C LEU A 150 -13.47 6.14 -10.33
N THR A 151 -14.73 6.19 -9.90
CA THR A 151 -15.28 5.30 -8.87
C THR A 151 -15.31 3.85 -9.37
N ALA A 152 -15.74 3.63 -10.61
CA ALA A 152 -15.74 2.32 -11.25
C ALA A 152 -14.32 1.74 -11.37
N ARG A 153 -13.35 2.54 -11.86
CA ARG A 153 -11.94 2.12 -11.95
C ARG A 153 -11.35 1.78 -10.59
N SER A 154 -11.61 2.61 -9.58
CA SER A 154 -11.13 2.39 -8.22
C SER A 154 -11.70 1.10 -7.62
N ARG A 155 -12.98 0.80 -7.87
CA ARG A 155 -13.62 -0.44 -7.44
C ARG A 155 -13.01 -1.67 -8.11
N THR A 156 -12.77 -1.61 -9.43
CA THR A 156 -12.13 -2.70 -10.17
C THR A 156 -10.71 -2.95 -9.68
N GLN A 157 -9.92 -1.89 -9.46
CA GLN A 157 -8.56 -2.02 -8.92
C GLN A 157 -8.55 -2.59 -7.50
N ALA A 158 -9.47 -2.14 -6.64
CA ALA A 158 -9.61 -2.68 -5.29
C ALA A 158 -9.97 -4.18 -5.30
N LEU A 159 -10.89 -4.58 -6.17
CA LEU A 159 -11.25 -6.00 -6.35
C LEU A 159 -10.06 -6.82 -6.84
N SER A 160 -9.31 -6.36 -7.84
CA SER A 160 -8.10 -7.04 -8.34
C SER A 160 -7.08 -7.24 -7.22
N ALA A 161 -6.79 -6.18 -6.46
CA ALA A 161 -5.83 -6.23 -5.36
C ALA A 161 -6.27 -7.20 -4.25
N VAL A 162 -7.58 -7.26 -3.94
CA VAL A 162 -8.12 -8.22 -2.97
C VAL A 162 -8.01 -9.65 -3.49
N THR A 163 -8.32 -9.90 -4.77
CA THR A 163 -8.18 -11.22 -5.36
C THR A 163 -6.73 -11.68 -5.40
N GLU A 164 -5.79 -10.81 -5.80
CA GLU A 164 -4.35 -11.10 -5.81
C GLU A 164 -3.84 -11.40 -4.39
N SER A 165 -4.24 -10.58 -3.41
CA SER A 165 -3.89 -10.79 -2.02
C SER A 165 -4.44 -12.12 -1.47
N LYS A 166 -5.65 -12.51 -1.89
CA LYS A 166 -6.25 -13.78 -1.48
C LYS A 166 -5.50 -14.96 -2.09
N THR A 167 -5.18 -14.90 -3.39
CA THR A 167 -4.42 -15.97 -4.06
C THR A 167 -3.02 -16.11 -3.47
N GLU A 168 -2.36 -15.02 -3.12
CA GLU A 168 -1.05 -15.07 -2.48
C GLU A 168 -1.13 -15.63 -1.05
N ALA A 169 -2.17 -15.26 -0.29
CA ALA A 169 -2.40 -15.83 1.03
C ALA A 169 -2.65 -17.35 0.97
N GLU A 170 -3.46 -17.82 0.00
CA GLU A 170 -3.67 -19.24 -0.24
C GLU A 170 -2.37 -19.97 -0.63
N ARG A 171 -1.53 -19.34 -1.46
CA ARG A 171 -0.21 -19.88 -1.84
C ARG A 171 0.71 -20.02 -0.62
N LEU A 172 0.81 -18.99 0.21
CA LEU A 172 1.62 -19.00 1.43
C LEU A 172 1.12 -20.02 2.45
N LEU A 173 -0.19 -20.19 2.56
CA LEU A 173 -0.80 -21.18 3.46
C LEU A 173 -0.49 -22.60 3.00
N ALA A 174 -0.62 -22.88 1.70
CA ALA A 174 -0.23 -24.18 1.13
C ALA A 174 1.27 -24.47 1.30
N GLU A 175 2.13 -23.46 1.15
CA GLU A 175 3.57 -23.56 1.38
C GLU A 175 3.87 -23.91 2.86
N ALA A 176 3.23 -23.21 3.79
CA ALA A 176 3.36 -23.45 5.23
C ALA A 176 2.85 -24.85 5.64
N GLU A 177 1.74 -25.33 5.07
CA GLU A 177 1.23 -26.69 5.32
C GLU A 177 2.21 -27.77 4.84
N ASN A 178 2.82 -27.58 3.66
CA ASN A 178 3.82 -28.51 3.14
C ASN A 178 5.08 -28.53 4.01
N GLU A 179 5.53 -27.36 4.48
CA GLU A 179 6.66 -27.25 5.39
C GLU A 179 6.35 -27.92 6.74
N TYR A 180 5.16 -27.71 7.30
CA TYR A 180 4.70 -28.38 8.51
C TYR A 180 4.69 -29.91 8.35
N ARG A 181 4.14 -30.43 7.23
CA ARG A 181 4.16 -31.87 6.93
C ARG A 181 5.59 -32.39 6.88
N ARG A 182 6.49 -31.70 6.17
CA ARG A 182 7.91 -32.06 6.07
C ARG A 182 8.57 -32.12 7.45
N VAL A 183 8.38 -31.09 8.28
CA VAL A 183 8.92 -31.03 9.64
C VAL A 183 8.35 -32.15 10.51
N SER A 184 7.05 -32.43 10.42
CA SER A 184 6.41 -33.51 11.17
C SER A 184 6.94 -34.90 10.80
N LEU A 185 7.24 -35.13 9.51
CA LEU A 185 7.86 -36.37 9.03
C LEU A 185 9.29 -36.50 9.54
N MET A 186 10.08 -35.43 9.48
CA MET A 186 11.44 -35.40 10.04
C MET A 186 11.42 -35.69 11.55
N LEU A 187 10.46 -35.11 12.29
CA LEU A 187 10.32 -35.33 13.73
C LEU A 187 9.94 -36.79 14.05
N ARG A 188 9.05 -37.41 13.27
CA ARG A 188 8.72 -38.84 13.42
C ARG A 188 9.92 -39.73 13.09
N GLY A 189 10.64 -39.43 12.02
CA GLY A 189 11.86 -40.15 11.64
C GLY A 189 12.92 -40.08 12.74
N LEU A 190 13.16 -38.89 13.28
CA LEU A 190 14.08 -38.69 14.40
C LEU A 190 13.61 -39.45 15.64
N LYS A 191 12.31 -39.41 15.98
CA LYS A 191 11.76 -40.16 17.11
C LYS A 191 11.92 -41.67 16.95
N SER A 192 11.75 -42.20 15.74
CA SER A 192 12.00 -43.61 15.43
C SER A 192 13.48 -43.95 15.59
N ALA A 193 14.37 -43.17 14.99
CA ALA A 193 15.82 -43.41 15.08
C ALA A 193 16.32 -43.36 16.54
N VAL A 194 15.83 -42.41 17.34
CA VAL A 194 16.16 -42.33 18.77
C VAL A 194 15.61 -43.54 19.53
N ARG A 195 14.39 -43.99 19.23
CA ARG A 195 13.84 -45.22 19.82
C ARG A 195 14.68 -46.43 19.45
N ASP A 196 15.01 -46.61 18.17
CA ASP A 196 15.83 -47.72 17.69
C ASP A 196 17.21 -47.72 18.36
N MET A 197 17.82 -46.54 18.51
CA MET A 197 19.07 -46.37 19.27
C MET A 197 18.93 -46.75 20.75
N ILE A 198 17.81 -46.48 21.40
CA ILE A 198 17.59 -46.87 22.81
C ILE A 198 17.33 -48.38 22.92
N GLU A 199 16.50 -48.93 22.03
CA GLU A 199 16.09 -50.34 22.07
C GLU A 199 17.19 -51.30 21.61
N HIS A 200 18.01 -50.90 20.64
CA HIS A 200 19.08 -51.73 20.06
C HIS A 200 20.49 -51.25 20.44
N GLY A 201 20.65 -50.05 21.01
CA GLY A 201 21.94 -49.54 21.46
C GLY A 201 22.53 -50.30 22.64
N GLU A 202 21.71 -50.96 23.47
CA GLU A 202 22.21 -51.91 24.48
C GLU A 202 22.85 -53.14 23.83
N ALA A 203 22.29 -53.66 22.72
CA ALA A 203 22.87 -54.78 21.99
C ALA A 203 24.21 -54.41 21.31
N SER A 204 24.33 -53.19 20.80
CA SER A 204 25.62 -52.69 20.27
C SER A 204 26.62 -52.35 21.38
N HIS A 205 26.19 -52.10 22.61
CA HIS A 205 27.10 -51.92 23.75
C HIS A 205 27.77 -53.24 24.17
N ASP A 206 27.04 -54.37 24.12
CA ASP A 206 27.62 -55.70 24.36
C ASP A 206 28.56 -56.14 23.22
N GLU A 207 28.23 -55.85 21.95
CA GLU A 207 29.15 -56.13 20.84
C GLU A 207 30.43 -55.28 20.88
N ILE A 208 30.35 -54.01 21.30
CA ILE A 208 31.52 -53.15 21.48
C ILE A 208 32.36 -53.59 22.71
N ALA A 209 31.73 -54.08 23.77
CA ALA A 209 32.44 -54.66 24.91
C ALA A 209 33.19 -55.94 24.53
N VAL A 210 32.63 -56.79 23.67
CA VAL A 210 33.29 -58.02 23.18
C VAL A 210 34.51 -57.69 22.31
N VAL A 211 34.42 -56.72 21.39
CA VAL A 211 35.54 -56.32 20.52
C VAL A 211 36.70 -55.66 21.31
N LEU A 212 36.38 -54.92 22.38
CA LEU A 212 37.42 -54.36 23.27
C LEU A 212 38.07 -55.40 24.19
N SER A 213 37.38 -56.49 24.52
CA SER A 213 37.97 -57.61 25.29
C SER A 213 38.84 -58.56 24.46
N GLU A 214 38.61 -58.66 23.14
CA GLU A 214 39.48 -59.46 22.25
C GLU A 214 40.80 -58.75 21.91
N THR A 215 40.82 -57.42 21.88
CA THR A 215 42.01 -56.64 21.51
C THR A 215 43.07 -56.55 22.61
N ASP A 216 42.70 -56.77 23.88
CA ASP A 216 43.66 -56.87 24.99
C ASP A 216 44.39 -58.23 25.07
N SER A 217 44.01 -59.23 24.26
CA SER A 217 44.60 -60.58 24.31
C SER A 217 45.75 -60.84 23.32
N VAL A 218 46.07 -59.90 22.42
CA VAL A 218 46.99 -60.14 21.26
C VAL A 218 48.37 -59.48 21.40
N THR A 219 48.70 -58.79 22.50
CA THR A 219 50.03 -58.14 22.67
C THR A 219 50.91 -58.72 23.79
N GLY A 220 50.81 -60.03 24.04
CA GLY A 220 51.65 -60.75 25.02
C GLY A 220 52.57 -61.80 24.38
N GLY A 221 53.77 -61.41 23.94
CA GLY A 221 54.87 -62.31 23.54
C GLY A 221 55.38 -62.02 22.12
N THR A 222 56.66 -61.81 21.84
CA THR A 222 57.88 -62.27 22.49
C THR A 222 59.02 -61.42 21.92
N VAL A 223 59.80 -60.73 22.76
CA VAL A 223 61.12 -60.20 22.37
C VAL A 223 62.15 -60.94 23.21
N ALA A 224 62.91 -61.82 22.55
CA ALA A 224 64.06 -62.50 23.14
C ALA A 224 65.30 -62.22 22.29
N LEU A 225 66.23 -61.50 22.92
CA LEU A 225 67.70 -61.44 22.78
C LEU A 225 68.33 -61.72 21.40
#